data_AF-A0A0R3P208-F1
#
_entry.id   AF-A0A0R3P208-F1
#
_cell.length_a   1.000
_cell.length_b   1.000
_cell.length_c   1.000
_cell.angle_alpha   90.00
_cell.angle_beta   90.00
_cell.angle_gamma   90.00
#
_symmetry.space_group_name_H-M   'P 1'
#
loop_
_entity.id
_entity.type
_entity.pdbx_description
1 polymer ?
#
loop_
_entity_poly.entity_id
_entity_poly.type
_entity_poly.pdbx_seq_one_letter_code
_entity_poly.pdbx_strand_id
1 'polypeptide(L)'
;MEHTSFNNNNKKIRRLIFDAEQPVPEEQQISLPAERRLMAAISSLEKKVDASFSVLEKKVDDSISGLEKKVGVLSETLAEVVALLKLQIKKEPDVQNFIKFPIESTMELRHLNSIITPELTDFYVSGSLSFYDSLLGTSSSMASSLKHVLDEKLILDYNVDGTSGKSSLKNVKEFYYVLESAVKMKIPDEPADKIIRKAIDNIKNSHFQKSSREKKFKLDNNE
;
A
#
# COMPACT_ATOMS: atom_id res chain seq x y z
N MET A 1 95.24 26.67 -39.47
CA MET A 1 94.75 25.34 -39.89
C MET A 1 94.71 24.47 -38.64
N GLU A 2 93.67 24.58 -37.81
CA GLU A 2 92.32 23.99 -37.92
C GLU A 2 92.21 22.53 -37.44
N HIS A 3 91.15 22.34 -36.64
CA HIS A 3 90.45 21.12 -36.24
C HIS A 3 90.96 20.27 -35.05
N THR A 4 90.42 20.64 -33.89
CA THR A 4 89.73 19.77 -32.92
C THR A 4 89.46 18.34 -33.38
N SER A 5 89.97 17.34 -32.63
CA SER A 5 89.53 15.95 -32.77
C SER A 5 88.68 15.54 -31.57
N PHE A 6 87.37 15.72 -31.75
CA PHE A 6 86.32 15.18 -30.90
C PHE A 6 86.15 13.67 -31.15
N ASN A 7 86.03 12.92 -30.05
CA ASN A 7 85.10 11.79 -29.90
C ASN A 7 85.35 10.50 -30.72
N ASN A 8 86.26 9.65 -30.24
CA ASN A 8 86.45 8.28 -30.73
C ASN A 8 85.55 7.22 -30.05
N ASN A 9 84.66 7.59 -29.12
CA ASN A 9 83.74 6.64 -28.49
C ASN A 9 82.42 6.46 -29.27
N ASN A 10 82.06 7.39 -30.13
CA ASN A 10 80.83 7.29 -30.94
C ASN A 10 80.95 6.38 -32.18
N LYS A 11 82.15 5.98 -32.58
CA LYS A 11 82.34 4.96 -33.65
C LYS A 11 81.96 3.55 -33.21
N LYS A 12 81.96 3.26 -31.91
CA LYS A 12 81.62 1.92 -31.39
C LYS A 12 80.11 1.72 -31.21
N ILE A 13 79.36 2.79 -30.93
CA ILE A 13 77.91 2.71 -30.66
C ILE A 13 77.08 2.69 -31.96
N ARG A 14 77.53 3.36 -33.03
CA ARG A 14 76.75 3.39 -34.30
C ARG A 14 76.95 2.18 -35.21
N ARG A 15 77.97 1.35 -34.98
CA ARG A 15 78.23 0.14 -35.80
C ARG A 15 77.79 -1.18 -35.18
N LEU A 16 77.41 -1.18 -33.91
CA LEU A 16 76.85 -2.37 -33.23
C LEU A 16 75.32 -2.44 -33.25
N ILE A 17 74.65 -1.41 -33.78
CA ILE A 17 73.18 -1.37 -33.92
C ILE A 17 72.73 -1.81 -35.32
N PHE A 18 73.66 -2.05 -36.25
CA PHE A 18 73.34 -2.31 -37.67
C PHE A 18 73.42 -3.77 -38.12
N ASP A 19 73.58 -4.73 -37.19
CA ASP A 19 73.57 -6.18 -37.49
C ASP A 19 72.49 -6.94 -36.69
N ALA A 20 71.49 -6.23 -36.16
CA ALA A 20 70.32 -6.84 -35.53
C ALA A 20 69.01 -6.42 -36.21
N GLU A 21 69.03 -6.31 -37.54
CA GLU A 21 67.81 -6.64 -38.29
C GLU A 21 67.63 -8.15 -38.19
N GLN A 22 67.01 -8.58 -37.09
CA GLN A 22 66.27 -9.83 -37.10
C GLN A 22 65.36 -9.77 -38.33
N PRO A 23 65.35 -10.77 -39.22
CA PRO A 23 64.36 -10.79 -40.28
C PRO A 23 63.01 -10.66 -39.61
N VAL A 24 62.23 -9.63 -40.02
CA VAL A 24 60.80 -9.55 -39.68
C VAL A 24 60.25 -10.96 -39.92
N PRO A 25 59.59 -11.61 -38.96
CA PRO A 25 59.06 -12.94 -39.19
C PRO A 25 58.16 -12.82 -40.42
N GLU A 26 58.58 -13.40 -41.54
CA GLU A 26 57.74 -13.50 -42.72
C GLU A 26 56.45 -14.11 -42.22
N GLU A 27 55.33 -13.39 -42.35
CA GLU A 27 54.01 -13.93 -42.07
C GLU A 27 53.96 -15.28 -42.77
N GLN A 28 53.98 -16.37 -41.99
CA GLN A 28 53.93 -17.71 -42.54
C GLN A 28 52.66 -17.78 -43.36
N GLN A 29 52.79 -17.69 -44.70
CA GLN A 29 51.66 -17.78 -45.60
C GLN A 29 50.98 -19.12 -45.31
N ILE A 30 49.81 -19.04 -44.68
CA ILE A 30 48.98 -20.19 -44.35
C ILE A 30 48.75 -20.91 -45.68
N SER A 31 49.18 -22.17 -45.80
CA SER A 31 49.10 -22.83 -47.11
C SER A 31 47.64 -22.89 -47.57
N LEU A 32 47.37 -22.68 -48.86
CA LEU A 32 46.04 -22.73 -49.48
C LEU A 32 45.12 -23.88 -48.95
N PRO A 33 45.64 -25.10 -48.69
CA PRO A 33 44.89 -26.15 -48.01
C PRO A 33 44.36 -25.82 -46.60
N ALA A 34 45.13 -25.10 -45.78
CA ALA A 34 44.76 -24.71 -44.42
C ALA A 34 43.73 -23.57 -44.41
N GLU A 35 43.83 -22.60 -45.33
CA GLU A 35 42.83 -21.55 -45.51
C GLU A 35 41.46 -22.13 -45.91
N ARG A 36 41.45 -23.09 -46.84
CA ARG A 36 40.21 -23.80 -47.25
C ARG A 36 39.58 -24.58 -46.09
N ARG A 37 40.39 -25.19 -45.21
CA ARG A 37 39.90 -25.89 -44.01
C ARG A 37 39.31 -24.92 -42.98
N LEU A 38 39.94 -23.76 -42.78
CA LEU A 38 39.43 -22.69 -41.92
C LEU A 38 38.09 -22.16 -42.43
N MET A 39 37.99 -21.86 -43.72
CA MET A 39 36.74 -21.38 -44.33
C MET A 39 35.60 -22.40 -44.22
N ALA A 40 35.89 -23.68 -44.43
CA ALA A 40 34.89 -24.74 -44.24
C ALA A 40 34.44 -24.86 -42.77
N ALA A 41 35.35 -24.71 -41.81
CA ALA A 41 35.03 -24.73 -40.39
C ALA A 41 34.17 -23.53 -39.97
N ILE A 42 34.50 -22.33 -40.46
CA ILE A 42 33.72 -21.10 -40.23
C ILE A 42 32.31 -21.26 -40.80
N SER A 43 32.19 -21.70 -42.06
CA SER A 43 30.86 -21.93 -42.68
C SER A 43 30.05 -22.99 -41.93
N SER A 44 30.70 -24.03 -41.40
CA SER A 44 30.01 -25.01 -40.56
C SER A 44 29.59 -24.44 -39.20
N LEU A 45 30.36 -23.51 -38.62
CA LEU A 45 30.01 -22.84 -37.37
C LEU A 45 28.86 -21.86 -37.56
N GLU A 46 28.89 -21.05 -38.62
CA GLU A 46 27.81 -20.13 -38.99
C GLU A 46 26.48 -20.88 -39.09
N LYS A 47 26.44 -21.99 -39.84
CA LYS A 47 25.24 -22.84 -39.94
C LYS A 47 24.76 -23.37 -38.59
N LYS A 48 25.67 -23.71 -37.67
CA LYS A 48 25.30 -24.19 -36.33
C LYS A 48 24.76 -23.05 -35.45
N VAL A 49 25.31 -21.85 -35.59
CA VAL A 49 24.86 -20.65 -34.90
C VAL A 49 23.45 -20.28 -35.37
N ASP A 50 23.22 -20.23 -36.68
CA ASP A 50 21.89 -19.93 -37.26
C ASP A 50 20.84 -20.96 -36.82
N ALA A 51 21.18 -22.24 -36.84
CA ALA A 51 20.30 -23.30 -36.37
C ALA A 51 19.99 -23.15 -34.87
N SER A 52 20.98 -22.80 -34.05
CA SER A 52 20.79 -22.58 -32.62
C SER A 52 19.91 -21.35 -32.35
N PHE A 53 20.12 -20.27 -33.10
CA PHE A 53 19.34 -19.04 -33.01
C PHE A 53 17.88 -19.29 -33.37
N SER A 54 17.62 -20.01 -34.47
CA SER A 54 16.26 -20.39 -34.87
C SER A 54 15.53 -21.24 -33.82
N VAL A 55 16.24 -22.16 -33.14
CA VAL A 55 15.66 -22.96 -32.04
C VAL A 55 15.35 -22.07 -30.82
N LEU A 56 16.22 -21.12 -30.50
CA LEU A 56 16.01 -20.17 -29.40
C LEU A 56 14.81 -19.26 -29.65
N GLU A 57 14.69 -18.68 -30.86
CA GLU A 57 13.54 -17.86 -31.25
C GLU A 57 12.23 -18.63 -31.08
N LYS A 58 12.17 -19.86 -31.62
CA LYS A 58 10.99 -20.71 -31.49
C LYS A 58 10.63 -20.99 -30.03
N LYS A 59 11.63 -21.26 -29.17
CA LYS A 59 11.40 -21.53 -27.74
C LYS A 59 10.90 -20.30 -26.99
N VAL A 60 11.36 -19.12 -27.38
CA VAL A 60 10.88 -17.84 -26.83
C VAL A 60 9.42 -17.62 -27.24
N ASP A 61 9.09 -17.80 -28.51
CA ASP A 61 7.72 -17.67 -29.01
C ASP A 61 6.75 -18.64 -28.33
N ASP A 62 7.14 -19.91 -28.21
CA ASP A 62 6.35 -20.93 -27.49
C ASP A 62 6.13 -20.54 -26.02
N SER A 63 7.15 -19.96 -25.37
CA SER A 63 7.06 -19.49 -23.98
C SER A 63 6.15 -18.29 -23.83
N ILE A 64 6.23 -17.32 -24.74
CA ILE A 64 5.36 -16.13 -24.77
C ILE A 64 3.91 -16.58 -24.98
N SER A 65 3.64 -17.42 -25.96
CA SER A 65 2.30 -17.97 -26.21
C SER A 65 1.76 -18.74 -25.00
N GLY A 66 2.62 -19.50 -24.31
CA GLY A 66 2.27 -20.19 -23.06
C GLY A 66 1.90 -19.24 -21.92
N LEU A 67 2.59 -18.12 -21.79
CA LEU A 67 2.30 -17.09 -20.78
C LEU A 67 1.00 -16.34 -21.10
N GLU A 68 0.78 -15.95 -22.36
CA GLU A 68 -0.46 -15.28 -22.79
C GLU A 68 -1.70 -16.12 -22.47
N LYS A 69 -1.64 -17.44 -22.73
CA LYS A 69 -2.71 -18.38 -22.36
C LYS A 69 -2.96 -18.41 -20.85
N LYS A 70 -1.91 -18.47 -20.03
CA LYS A 70 -2.04 -18.46 -18.56
C LYS A 70 -2.65 -17.16 -18.06
N VAL A 71 -2.23 -16.02 -18.63
CA VAL A 71 -2.82 -14.70 -18.31
C VAL A 71 -4.29 -14.64 -18.70
N GLY A 72 -4.66 -15.21 -19.85
CA GLY A 72 -6.06 -15.33 -20.28
C GLY A 72 -6.92 -16.09 -19.26
N VAL A 73 -6.48 -17.27 -18.82
CA VAL A 73 -7.18 -18.08 -17.81
C VAL A 73 -7.26 -17.35 -16.46
N LEU A 74 -6.19 -16.67 -16.03
CA LEU A 74 -6.21 -15.87 -14.81
C LEU A 74 -7.19 -14.69 -14.89
N SER A 75 -7.29 -14.04 -16.06
CA SER A 75 -8.26 -12.97 -16.30
C SER A 75 -9.69 -13.48 -16.22
N GLU A 76 -9.97 -14.64 -16.81
CA GLU A 76 -11.29 -15.27 -16.79
C GLU A 76 -11.69 -15.70 -15.37
N THR A 77 -10.82 -16.41 -14.66
CA THR A 77 -11.05 -16.79 -13.26
C THR A 77 -11.19 -15.58 -12.34
N LEU A 78 -10.46 -14.49 -12.57
CA LEU A 78 -10.64 -13.25 -11.83
C LEU A 78 -12.00 -12.62 -12.12
N ALA A 79 -12.44 -12.62 -13.38
CA ALA A 79 -13.77 -12.12 -13.75
C ALA A 79 -14.88 -12.94 -13.08
N GLU A 80 -14.74 -14.27 -13.01
CA GLU A 80 -15.65 -15.16 -12.29
C GLU A 80 -15.67 -14.87 -10.78
N VAL A 81 -14.50 -14.74 -10.14
CA VAL A 81 -14.40 -14.40 -8.71
C VAL A 81 -15.04 -13.03 -8.43
N VAL A 82 -14.80 -12.03 -9.29
CA VAL A 82 -15.42 -10.70 -9.17
C VAL A 82 -16.94 -10.79 -9.36
N ALA A 83 -17.43 -11.62 -10.29
CA ALA A 83 -18.86 -11.82 -10.51
C ALA A 83 -19.51 -12.53 -9.32
N LEU A 84 -18.85 -13.55 -8.75
CA LEU A 84 -19.30 -14.25 -7.54
C LEU A 84 -19.33 -13.29 -6.34
N LEU A 85 -18.30 -12.48 -6.12
CA LEU A 85 -18.29 -11.46 -5.08
C LEU A 85 -19.43 -10.45 -5.28
N LYS A 86 -19.65 -9.95 -6.50
CA LYS A 86 -20.78 -9.06 -6.81
C LYS A 86 -22.14 -9.73 -6.60
N LEU A 87 -22.26 -11.03 -6.85
CA LEU A 87 -23.46 -11.84 -6.56
C LEU A 87 -23.65 -12.06 -5.06
N GLN A 88 -22.57 -12.28 -4.31
CA GLN A 88 -22.55 -12.33 -2.85
C GLN A 88 -22.89 -10.97 -2.21
N ILE A 89 -22.67 -9.86 -2.93
CA ILE A 89 -23.09 -8.51 -2.53
C ILE A 89 -24.56 -8.25 -2.94
N LYS A 90 -25.05 -8.83 -4.05
CA LYS A 90 -26.43 -8.67 -4.54
C LYS A 90 -27.46 -9.52 -3.80
N LYS A 91 -27.11 -10.73 -3.35
CA LYS A 91 -27.80 -11.33 -2.21
C LYS A 91 -27.31 -10.54 -1.03
N GLU A 92 -28.06 -9.55 -0.55
CA GLU A 92 -27.70 -8.75 0.63
C GLU A 92 -26.90 -9.63 1.60
N PRO A 93 -25.56 -9.48 1.66
CA PRO A 93 -24.91 -9.90 2.85
C PRO A 93 -25.51 -8.98 3.89
N ASP A 94 -25.80 -9.56 5.02
CA ASP A 94 -26.23 -8.90 6.23
C ASP A 94 -25.08 -8.01 6.75
N VAL A 95 -24.55 -7.10 5.92
CA VAL A 95 -23.51 -6.11 6.29
C VAL A 95 -24.10 -5.12 7.30
N GLN A 96 -25.44 -5.00 7.32
CA GLN A 96 -26.16 -4.35 8.41
C GLN A 96 -26.01 -5.07 9.76
N ASN A 97 -25.65 -6.36 9.79
CA ASN A 97 -25.62 -7.17 11.02
C ASN A 97 -24.27 -7.27 11.73
N PHE A 98 -23.17 -6.72 11.18
CA PHE A 98 -21.89 -6.79 11.89
C PHE A 98 -21.72 -5.72 12.98
N ILE A 99 -22.41 -4.58 12.85
CA ILE A 99 -22.29 -3.47 13.80
C ILE A 99 -23.69 -3.02 14.21
N LYS A 100 -24.16 -3.57 15.33
CA LYS A 100 -25.40 -3.14 15.98
C LYS A 100 -25.11 -1.86 16.74
N PHE A 101 -25.89 -0.82 16.43
CA PHE A 101 -25.90 0.43 17.18
C PHE A 101 -27.08 0.44 18.17
N PRO A 102 -26.94 1.11 19.33
CA PRO A 102 -25.72 1.74 19.85
C PRO A 102 -24.68 0.73 20.34
N ILE A 103 -23.39 1.10 20.33
CA ILE A 103 -22.31 0.27 20.85
C ILE A 103 -22.37 0.24 22.38
N GLU A 104 -22.48 -0.95 22.96
CA GLU A 104 -22.77 -1.12 24.39
C GLU A 104 -21.50 -1.37 25.22
N SER A 105 -20.41 -1.82 24.59
CA SER A 105 -19.18 -2.18 25.31
C SER A 105 -17.89 -1.63 24.71
N THR A 106 -16.88 -1.45 25.57
CA THR A 106 -15.50 -1.10 25.17
C THR A 106 -14.89 -2.13 24.21
N MET A 107 -15.25 -3.41 24.34
CA MET A 107 -14.74 -4.47 23.47
C MET A 107 -15.30 -4.34 22.05
N GLU A 108 -16.59 -4.07 21.91
CA GLU A 108 -17.23 -3.78 20.62
C GLU A 108 -16.63 -2.53 19.97
N LEU A 109 -16.42 -1.46 20.75
CA LEU A 109 -15.80 -0.23 20.26
C LEU A 109 -14.38 -0.48 19.71
N ARG A 110 -13.58 -1.31 20.39
CA ARG A 110 -12.25 -1.71 19.92
C ARG A 110 -12.31 -2.60 18.69
N HIS A 111 -13.27 -3.52 18.63
CA HIS A 111 -13.48 -4.36 17.46
C HIS A 111 -13.84 -3.51 16.25
N LEU A 112 -14.78 -2.57 16.40
CA LEU A 112 -15.15 -1.60 15.37
C LEU A 112 -13.93 -0.80 14.89
N ASN A 113 -13.11 -0.30 15.81
CA ASN A 113 -11.88 0.40 15.45
C ASN A 113 -10.87 -0.46 14.68
N SER A 114 -10.84 -1.78 14.93
CA SER A 114 -9.94 -2.68 14.22
C SER A 114 -10.41 -3.01 12.81
N ILE A 115 -11.72 -2.92 12.54
CA ILE A 115 -12.29 -3.21 11.22
C ILE A 115 -12.41 -1.95 10.35
N ILE A 116 -12.38 -0.76 10.95
CA ILE A 116 -12.27 0.49 10.20
C ILE A 116 -10.84 0.57 9.65
N THR A 117 -10.72 0.52 8.33
CA THR A 117 -9.48 0.80 7.62
C THR A 117 -9.61 2.13 6.87
N PRO A 118 -8.50 2.83 6.59
CA PRO A 118 -8.52 4.10 5.86
C PRO A 118 -9.31 4.02 4.55
N GLU A 119 -9.18 2.91 3.82
CA GLU A 119 -9.83 2.65 2.53
C GLU A 119 -11.36 2.49 2.64
N LEU A 120 -11.86 2.13 3.83
CA LEU A 120 -13.29 1.99 4.10
C LEU A 120 -13.88 3.19 4.83
N THR A 121 -13.07 4.19 5.20
CA THR A 121 -13.54 5.37 5.95
C THR A 121 -14.68 6.08 5.23
N ASP A 122 -14.52 6.31 3.93
CA ASP A 122 -15.55 6.95 3.11
C ASP A 122 -16.84 6.13 3.10
N PHE A 123 -16.77 4.80 3.18
CA PHE A 123 -17.95 3.94 3.28
C PHE A 123 -18.70 4.13 4.61
N TYR A 124 -17.97 4.22 5.72
CA TYR A 124 -18.54 4.51 7.05
C TYR A 124 -19.09 5.94 7.17
N VAL A 125 -18.49 6.90 6.43
CA VAL A 125 -18.82 8.33 6.49
C VAL A 125 -19.87 8.76 5.46
N SER A 126 -19.91 8.21 4.24
CA SER A 126 -20.65 8.80 3.10
C SER A 126 -22.02 8.19 2.79
N GLY A 127 -22.51 7.25 3.61
CA GLY A 127 -23.94 6.92 3.60
C GLY A 127 -24.33 5.57 3.02
N SER A 128 -23.55 4.52 3.26
CA SER A 128 -24.00 3.14 3.01
C SER A 128 -24.01 2.25 4.26
N LEU A 129 -23.71 2.79 5.44
CA LEU A 129 -23.68 2.04 6.69
C LEU A 129 -24.43 2.76 7.82
N SER A 130 -25.02 1.97 8.72
CA SER A 130 -25.78 2.40 9.89
C SER A 130 -25.11 3.45 10.78
N PHE A 131 -23.78 3.63 10.72
CA PHE A 131 -23.05 4.64 11.49
C PHE A 131 -23.43 6.07 11.11
N TYR A 132 -23.42 6.41 9.81
CA TYR A 132 -23.79 7.73 9.34
C TYR A 132 -25.27 8.02 9.57
N ASP A 133 -26.14 7.04 9.29
CA ASP A 133 -27.58 7.15 9.56
C ASP A 133 -27.89 7.28 11.07
N SER A 134 -27.11 6.63 11.94
CA SER A 134 -27.26 6.78 13.39
C SER A 134 -26.78 8.16 13.88
N LEU A 135 -25.72 8.71 13.28
CA LEU A 135 -25.16 10.01 13.67
C LEU A 135 -25.89 11.21 13.03
N LEU A 136 -26.44 11.04 11.83
CA LEU A 136 -27.16 12.09 11.10
C LEU A 136 -28.67 11.92 11.10
N GLY A 137 -29.18 10.76 11.51
CA GLY A 137 -30.61 10.49 11.64
C GLY A 137 -31.34 11.55 12.47
N THR A 138 -32.64 11.67 12.24
CA THR A 138 -33.66 12.71 12.57
C THR A 138 -33.57 13.49 13.89
N SER A 139 -32.63 13.15 14.77
CA SER A 139 -32.30 13.81 16.01
C SER A 139 -31.83 15.26 15.84
N SER A 140 -32.47 16.16 16.59
CA SER A 140 -32.27 17.62 16.54
C SER A 140 -30.96 18.11 17.17
N SER A 141 -30.21 17.25 17.86
CA SER A 141 -28.96 17.62 18.54
C SER A 141 -27.89 16.53 18.46
N MET A 142 -26.62 16.95 18.40
CA MET A 142 -25.48 16.02 18.36
C MET A 142 -25.42 15.09 19.58
N ALA A 143 -25.86 15.57 20.74
CA ALA A 143 -25.95 14.75 21.95
C ALA A 143 -26.95 13.58 21.78
N SER A 144 -28.09 13.83 21.13
CA SER A 144 -29.06 12.77 20.83
C SER A 144 -28.53 11.84 19.74
N SER A 145 -27.89 12.37 18.70
CA SER A 145 -27.26 11.55 17.65
C SER A 145 -26.19 10.62 18.21
N LEU A 146 -25.34 11.11 19.10
CA LEU A 146 -24.27 10.31 19.69
C LEU A 146 -24.80 9.18 20.58
N LYS A 147 -25.97 9.35 21.21
CA LYS A 147 -26.66 8.27 21.96
C LYS A 147 -27.17 7.14 21.07
N HIS A 148 -27.35 7.39 19.77
CA HIS A 148 -27.67 6.34 18.81
C HIS A 148 -26.42 5.59 18.34
N VAL A 149 -25.22 6.13 18.53
CA VAL A 149 -23.95 5.51 18.11
C VAL A 149 -23.26 4.80 19.28
N LEU A 150 -23.23 5.41 20.46
CA LEU A 150 -22.62 4.87 21.67
C LEU A 150 -23.67 4.83 22.77
N ASP A 151 -23.72 3.73 23.52
CA ASP A 151 -24.63 3.62 24.66
C ASP A 151 -24.30 4.68 25.72
N GLU A 152 -25.32 5.13 26.45
CA GLU A 152 -25.18 6.17 27.46
C GLU A 152 -24.18 5.75 28.56
N LYS A 153 -24.15 4.48 28.98
CA LYS A 153 -23.18 3.99 29.97
C LYS A 153 -21.76 4.07 29.45
N LEU A 154 -21.56 3.64 28.19
CA LEU A 154 -20.24 3.70 27.55
C LEU A 154 -19.76 5.15 27.41
N ILE A 155 -20.64 6.09 27.06
CA ILE A 155 -20.29 7.52 26.98
C ILE A 155 -19.84 8.07 28.34
N LEU A 156 -20.39 7.60 29.46
CA LEU A 156 -19.98 8.07 30.80
C LEU A 156 -18.52 7.71 31.09
N ASP A 157 -18.07 6.54 30.64
CA ASP A 157 -16.73 5.97 30.85
C ASP A 157 -15.65 6.53 29.92
N TYR A 158 -16.06 7.31 28.91
CA TYR A 158 -15.16 7.86 27.89
C TYR A 158 -15.16 9.39 27.88
N ASN A 159 -13.96 9.98 27.79
CA ASN A 159 -13.76 11.39 27.45
C ASN A 159 -13.04 11.48 26.09
N VAL A 160 -13.00 12.66 25.48
CA VAL A 160 -12.28 12.83 24.20
C VAL A 160 -10.78 12.55 24.35
N ASP A 161 -10.12 13.09 25.38
CA ASP A 161 -8.67 12.89 25.60
C ASP A 161 -8.32 11.84 26.67
N GLY A 162 -9.30 11.37 27.45
CA GLY A 162 -9.10 10.44 28.58
C GLY A 162 -8.57 11.13 29.83
N THR A 163 -9.48 11.63 30.67
CA THR A 163 -9.15 12.36 31.91
C THR A 163 -9.96 11.82 33.07
N SER A 164 -9.49 12.02 34.31
CA SER A 164 -10.19 11.61 35.54
C SER A 164 -10.52 10.11 35.59
N GLY A 165 -9.58 9.26 35.17
CA GLY A 165 -9.73 7.80 35.16
C GLY A 165 -10.62 7.26 34.02
N LYS A 166 -11.10 8.12 33.13
CA LYS A 166 -11.91 7.74 31.96
C LYS A 166 -11.05 7.43 30.74
N SER A 167 -11.54 6.54 29.90
CA SER A 167 -10.88 6.17 28.65
C SER A 167 -10.91 7.32 27.65
N SER A 168 -9.94 7.36 26.75
CA SER A 168 -9.85 8.35 25.67
C SER A 168 -10.50 7.82 24.39
N LEU A 169 -11.44 8.57 23.81
CA LEU A 169 -11.96 8.27 22.47
C LEU A 169 -10.87 8.43 21.41
N LYS A 170 -9.93 9.38 21.59
CA LYS A 170 -8.79 9.55 20.68
C LYS A 170 -7.82 8.35 20.67
N ASN A 171 -7.84 7.49 21.69
CA ASN A 171 -7.08 6.24 21.64
C ASN A 171 -7.68 5.23 20.66
N VAL A 172 -8.98 5.36 20.37
CA VAL A 172 -9.73 4.59 19.39
C VAL A 172 -9.69 5.36 18.06
N LYS A 173 -8.48 5.47 17.49
CA LYS A 173 -8.12 6.45 16.46
C LYS A 173 -8.99 6.41 15.20
N GLU A 174 -9.21 5.21 14.67
CA GLU A 174 -9.96 5.01 13.42
C GLU A 174 -11.43 5.36 13.61
N PHE A 175 -12.01 4.89 14.72
CA PHE A 175 -13.37 5.26 15.10
C PHE A 175 -13.51 6.78 15.29
N TYR A 176 -12.57 7.39 16.02
CA TYR A 176 -12.61 8.83 16.29
C TYR A 176 -12.49 9.64 15.00
N TYR A 177 -11.65 9.20 14.06
CA TYR A 177 -11.49 9.83 12.76
C TYR A 177 -12.78 9.77 11.93
N VAL A 178 -13.46 8.62 11.90
CA VAL A 178 -14.76 8.45 11.23
C VAL A 178 -15.82 9.34 11.90
N LEU A 179 -15.89 9.37 13.23
CA LEU A 179 -16.79 10.25 13.98
C LEU A 179 -16.53 11.72 13.68
N GLU A 180 -15.27 12.15 13.69
CA GLU A 180 -14.87 13.53 13.40
C GLU A 180 -15.25 13.92 11.97
N SER A 181 -15.00 13.05 11.00
CA SER A 181 -15.32 13.26 9.58
C SER A 181 -16.83 13.39 9.37
N ALA A 182 -17.62 12.52 9.99
CA ALA A 182 -19.07 12.59 9.90
C ALA A 182 -19.66 13.86 10.57
N VAL A 183 -19.06 14.33 11.67
CA VAL A 183 -19.44 15.61 12.29
C VAL A 183 -19.08 16.80 11.40
N LYS A 184 -17.90 16.80 10.77
CA LYS A 184 -17.49 17.84 9.80
C LYS A 184 -18.45 17.93 8.63
N MET A 185 -19.00 16.80 8.19
CA MET A 185 -20.04 16.78 7.14
C MET A 185 -21.36 17.40 7.61
N LYS A 186 -21.78 17.17 8.86
CA LYS A 186 -23.03 17.73 9.42
C LYS A 186 -22.93 19.23 9.70
N ILE A 187 -21.80 19.66 10.25
CA ILE A 187 -21.56 21.03 10.71
C ILE A 187 -20.15 21.44 10.25
N PRO A 188 -20.01 21.94 9.01
CA PRO A 188 -18.70 22.29 8.45
C PRO A 188 -18.07 23.54 9.07
N ASP A 189 -18.88 24.43 9.67
CA ASP A 189 -18.43 25.74 10.15
C ASP A 189 -17.75 25.72 11.53
N GLU A 190 -17.91 24.64 12.31
CA GLU A 190 -17.34 24.51 13.65
C GLU A 190 -16.34 23.35 13.76
N PRO A 191 -15.29 23.47 14.61
CA PRO A 191 -14.36 22.38 14.83
C PRO A 191 -15.08 21.15 15.40
N ALA A 192 -15.04 20.02 14.67
CA ALA A 192 -15.73 18.79 15.06
C ALA A 192 -15.34 18.29 16.46
N ASP A 193 -14.06 18.39 16.85
CA ASP A 193 -13.59 18.03 18.21
C ASP A 193 -14.35 18.81 19.31
N LYS A 194 -14.62 20.11 19.10
CA LYS A 194 -15.38 20.95 20.04
C LYS A 194 -16.84 20.53 20.12
N ILE A 195 -17.46 20.21 18.98
CA ILE A 195 -18.84 19.74 18.90
C ILE A 195 -18.99 18.39 19.63
N ILE A 196 -18.07 17.45 19.39
CA ILE A 196 -18.07 16.12 20.00
C ILE A 196 -17.93 16.25 21.52
N ARG A 197 -16.98 17.08 22.01
CA ARG A 197 -16.84 17.35 23.46
C ARG A 197 -18.13 17.88 24.07
N LYS A 198 -18.71 18.92 23.47
CA LYS A 198 -19.94 19.53 23.94
C LYS A 198 -21.10 18.53 23.96
N ALA A 199 -21.19 17.66 22.95
CA ALA A 199 -22.19 16.59 22.91
C ALA A 199 -22.02 15.60 24.06
N ILE A 200 -20.80 15.12 24.30
CA ILE A 200 -20.47 14.22 25.42
C ILE A 200 -20.80 14.88 26.77
N ASP A 201 -20.41 16.13 26.96
CA ASP A 201 -20.68 16.88 28.20
C ASP A 201 -22.18 17.08 28.42
N ASN A 202 -22.94 17.39 27.36
CA ASN A 202 -24.39 17.50 27.44
C ASN A 202 -25.06 16.18 27.85
N ILE A 203 -24.58 15.05 27.33
CA ILE A 203 -25.08 13.72 27.70
C ILE A 203 -24.79 13.45 29.18
N LYS A 204 -23.55 13.68 29.63
CA LYS A 204 -23.14 13.51 31.03
C LYS A 204 -23.96 14.40 31.96
N ASN A 205 -24.07 15.68 31.65
CA ASN A 205 -24.84 16.64 32.43
C ASN A 205 -26.32 16.25 32.50
N SER A 206 -26.91 15.81 31.38
CA SER A 206 -28.29 15.32 31.35
C SER A 206 -28.48 14.10 32.26
N HIS A 207 -27.56 13.12 32.18
CA HIS A 207 -27.59 11.92 33.02
C HIS A 207 -27.52 12.27 34.53
N PHE A 208 -26.56 13.11 34.93
CA PHE A 208 -26.41 13.52 36.34
C PHE A 208 -27.57 14.37 36.86
N GLN A 209 -28.15 15.23 36.02
CA GLN A 209 -29.34 15.99 36.38
C GLN A 209 -30.55 15.08 36.59
N LYS A 210 -30.77 14.08 35.72
CA LYS A 210 -31.85 13.09 35.87
C LYS A 210 -31.68 12.29 37.17
N SER A 211 -30.50 11.73 37.39
CA SER A 211 -30.19 10.97 38.61
C SER A 211 -30.38 11.82 39.89
N SER A 212 -30.03 13.10 39.85
CA SER A 212 -30.23 14.00 41.00
C SER A 212 -31.70 14.28 41.27
N ARG A 213 -32.52 14.48 40.23
CA ARG A 213 -33.96 14.71 40.36
C ARG A 213 -34.69 13.47 40.88
N GLU A 214 -34.32 12.29 40.39
CA GLU A 214 -34.88 11.01 40.84
C GLU A 214 -34.55 10.72 42.31
N LYS A 215 -33.33 11.06 42.77
CA LYS A 215 -32.97 10.94 44.20
C LYS A 215 -33.84 11.84 45.08
N LYS A 216 -34.10 13.08 44.66
CA LYS A 216 -34.99 14.01 45.39
C LYS A 216 -36.42 13.46 45.44
N PHE A 217 -36.96 13.02 44.31
CA PHE A 217 -38.31 12.45 44.24
C PHE A 217 -38.49 11.21 45.14
N LYS A 218 -37.47 10.35 45.27
CA LYS A 218 -37.52 9.16 46.15
C LYS A 218 -37.40 9.50 47.63
N LEU A 219 -36.82 10.64 47.98
CA LEU A 219 -36.80 11.16 49.36
C LEU A 219 -38.17 11.74 49.71
N ASP A 220 -38.76 12.52 48.80
CA ASP A 220 -40.05 13.20 49.03
C ASP A 220 -41.28 12.25 49.05
N ASN A 221 -41.16 11.03 48.50
CA ASN A 221 -42.25 10.03 48.46
C ASN A 221 -42.08 8.87 49.47
N ASN A 222 -41.02 8.89 50.30
CA ASN A 222 -40.80 7.93 51.39
C ASN A 222 -40.96 8.58 52.78
N GLU A 223 -41.52 9.78 52.85
CA GLU A 223 -42.13 10.39 54.05
C GLU A 223 -43.66 10.22 53.99
#